data_AF-F2UD83-F1
#
_entry.id   AF-F2UD83-F1
#
_cell.length_a   1.000
_cell.length_b   1.000
_cell.length_c   1.000
_cell.angle_alpha   90.00
_cell.angle_beta   90.00
_cell.angle_gamma   90.00
#
_symmetry.space_group_name_H-M   'P 1'
#
loop_
_entity.id
_entity.type
_entity.pdbx_description
1 polymer ?
#
loop_
_entity_poly.entity_id
_entity_poly.type
_entity_poly.pdbx_seq_one_letter_code
_entity_poly.pdbx_strand_id
1 'polypeptide(L)'
;MRSEIHRMNLKLQSILQEKEELITEMERCVDRRGNIGAKARLQAKKGTNHTQSIRKEVMDLKKRVKTALSDIRLCEEEIDLKQQRQDEVHRALRERQERFRALRQHLDELASMKRQKMRQRMHNLEDVVDAQAALKHYQAVTKGSLKLRFKDASSYERSIDKQMTTLQHLGAIIDYLVREYPDLEESFASVRDTLGFKLSKFRRATADMRGADGGDDDIEEDATSMADTTITATSAGSRRSNR
;
A
#
# COMPACT_ATOMS: atom_id res chain seq x y z
N MET A 1 24.62 -50.54 15.27
CA MET A 1 24.88 -49.25 14.58
C MET A 1 25.56 -48.22 15.48
N ARG A 2 25.06 -47.90 16.68
CA ARG A 2 25.70 -46.88 17.56
C ARG A 2 27.16 -47.19 17.95
N SER A 3 27.50 -48.45 18.22
CA SER A 3 28.87 -48.88 18.54
C SER A 3 29.84 -48.71 17.36
N GLU A 4 29.40 -49.04 16.15
CA GLU A 4 30.21 -48.87 14.94
C GLU A 4 30.42 -47.38 14.61
N ILE A 5 29.39 -46.55 14.77
CA ILE A 5 29.50 -45.09 14.63
C ILE A 5 30.53 -44.54 15.63
N HIS A 6 30.50 -45.01 16.89
CA HIS A 6 31.48 -44.61 17.89
C HIS A 6 32.91 -45.04 17.52
N ARG A 7 33.08 -46.28 17.03
CA ARG A 7 34.37 -46.80 16.57
C ARG A 7 34.91 -46.01 15.37
N MET A 8 34.06 -45.65 14.42
CA MET A 8 34.43 -44.79 13.29
C MET A 8 34.83 -43.39 13.75
N ASN A 9 34.13 -42.81 14.74
CA ASN A 9 34.49 -41.51 15.31
C ASN A 9 35.86 -41.55 16.01
N LEU A 10 36.16 -42.61 16.77
CA LEU A 10 37.47 -42.79 17.39
C LEU A 10 38.57 -42.94 16.33
N LYS A 11 38.30 -43.68 15.24
CA LYS A 11 39.27 -43.81 14.15
C LYS A 11 39.50 -42.47 13.42
N LEU A 12 38.44 -41.69 13.21
CA LEU A 12 38.55 -40.34 12.65
C LEU A 12 39.40 -39.42 13.54
N GLN A 13 39.21 -39.46 14.86
CA GLN A 13 40.03 -38.68 15.80
C GLN A 13 41.51 -39.06 15.74
N SER A 14 41.82 -40.36 15.69
CA SER A 14 43.19 -40.86 15.51
C SER A 14 43.81 -40.39 14.18
N ILE A 15 43.05 -40.44 13.07
CA ILE A 15 43.52 -39.96 11.77
C ILE A 15 43.78 -38.44 11.79
N LEU A 16 42.94 -37.67 12.48
CA LEU A 16 43.14 -36.22 12.62
C LEU A 16 44.40 -35.88 13.42
N GLN A 17 44.70 -36.65 14.47
CA GLN A 17 45.94 -36.50 15.23
C GLN A 17 47.17 -36.81 14.38
N GLU A 18 47.15 -37.92 13.63
CA GLU A 18 48.23 -38.27 12.69
C GLU A 18 48.42 -37.20 11.60
N LYS A 19 47.32 -36.58 11.12
CA LYS A 19 47.39 -35.49 10.15
C LYS A 19 48.07 -34.25 10.73
N GLU A 20 47.78 -33.90 11.98
CA GLU A 20 48.40 -32.75 12.65
C GLU A 20 49.91 -32.97 12.87
N GLU A 21 50.29 -34.20 13.24
CA GLU A 21 51.70 -34.59 13.36
C GLU A 21 52.44 -34.51 12.01
N LEU A 22 51.78 -34.91 10.91
CA LEU A 22 52.34 -34.77 9.57
C LEU A 22 52.53 -33.29 9.17
N ILE A 23 51.56 -32.42 9.49
CA ILE A 23 51.64 -30.99 9.19
C ILE A 23 52.81 -30.36 9.96
N THR A 24 52.93 -30.65 11.25
CA THR A 24 54.01 -30.10 12.09
C THR A 24 55.40 -30.57 11.64
N GLU A 25 55.56 -31.85 11.25
CA GLU A 25 56.85 -32.31 10.72
C GLU A 25 57.14 -31.73 9.32
N MET A 26 56.11 -31.47 8.50
CA MET A 26 56.25 -30.76 7.23
C MET A 26 56.72 -29.32 7.43
N GLU A 27 56.13 -28.58 8.37
CA GLU A 27 56.58 -27.23 8.74
C GLU A 27 58.05 -27.25 9.19
N ARG A 28 58.41 -28.20 10.05
CA ARG A 28 59.78 -28.38 10.52
C ARG A 28 60.76 -28.70 9.39
N CYS A 29 60.35 -29.49 8.41
CA CYS A 29 61.14 -29.79 7.22
C CYS A 29 61.35 -28.55 6.34
N VAL A 30 60.30 -27.74 6.15
CA VAL A 30 60.36 -26.47 5.42
C VAL A 30 61.32 -25.49 6.12
N ASP A 31 61.25 -25.37 7.44
CA ASP A 31 62.16 -24.53 8.24
C ASP A 31 63.60 -25.00 8.15
N ARG A 32 63.86 -26.31 8.30
CA ARG A 32 65.20 -26.89 8.13
C ARG A 32 65.74 -26.60 6.74
N ARG A 33 64.93 -26.79 5.69
CA ARG A 33 65.32 -26.50 4.30
C ARG A 33 65.60 -25.01 4.10
N GLY A 34 64.78 -24.13 4.68
CA GLY A 34 65.01 -22.69 4.70
C GLY A 34 66.35 -22.32 5.33
N ASN A 35 66.65 -22.90 6.48
CA ASN A 35 67.90 -22.69 7.21
C ASN A 35 69.13 -23.25 6.49
N ILE A 36 69.03 -24.44 5.89
CA ILE A 36 70.10 -25.01 5.04
C ILE A 36 70.33 -24.10 3.83
N GLY A 37 69.26 -23.65 3.16
CA GLY A 37 69.36 -22.74 2.03
C GLY A 37 69.98 -21.39 2.41
N ALA A 38 69.65 -20.85 3.59
CA ALA A 38 70.26 -19.63 4.12
C ALA A 38 71.76 -19.83 4.43
N LYS A 39 72.13 -20.93 5.11
CA LYS A 39 73.53 -21.28 5.42
C LYS A 39 74.35 -21.52 4.15
N ALA A 40 73.81 -22.25 3.18
CA ALA A 40 74.46 -22.50 1.89
C ALA A 40 74.70 -21.20 1.12
N ARG A 41 73.72 -20.28 1.10
CA ARG A 41 73.89 -18.94 0.50
C ARG A 41 74.95 -18.10 1.21
N LEU A 42 75.03 -18.18 2.54
CA LEU A 42 76.06 -17.49 3.32
C LEU A 42 77.46 -18.07 3.06
N GLN A 43 77.60 -19.39 2.94
CA GLN A 43 78.88 -20.02 2.63
C GLN A 43 79.31 -19.80 1.17
N ALA A 44 78.39 -19.80 0.21
CA ALA A 44 78.69 -19.47 -1.19
C ALA A 44 79.14 -18.01 -1.37
N LYS A 45 78.77 -17.10 -0.45
CA LYS A 45 79.18 -15.68 -0.46
C LYS A 45 80.48 -15.41 0.33
N LYS A 46 81.12 -16.41 0.97
CA LYS A 46 82.44 -16.28 1.62
C LYS A 46 83.54 -16.20 0.55
N GLY A 47 83.71 -15.04 -0.07
CA GLY A 47 84.76 -14.79 -1.07
C GLY A 47 84.51 -13.59 -1.99
N THR A 48 83.31 -13.04 -2.01
CA THR A 48 82.95 -11.85 -2.81
C THR A 48 82.46 -10.76 -1.86
N ASN A 49 82.77 -9.48 -2.16
CA ASN A 49 82.48 -8.27 -1.37
C ASN A 49 81.07 -8.22 -0.74
N HIS A 50 80.90 -8.94 0.38
CA HIS A 50 79.62 -9.26 1.02
C HIS A 50 78.89 -8.00 1.49
N THR A 51 79.66 -6.99 1.92
CA THR A 51 79.19 -5.68 2.35
C THR A 51 78.55 -4.88 1.21
N GLN A 52 79.04 -4.97 -0.04
CA GLN A 52 78.42 -4.28 -1.17
C GLN A 52 77.11 -4.95 -1.62
N SER A 53 77.04 -6.30 -1.60
CA SER A 53 75.80 -7.05 -1.87
C SER A 53 74.71 -6.69 -0.85
N ILE A 54 75.03 -6.64 0.44
CA ILE A 54 74.08 -6.28 1.50
C ILE A 54 73.62 -4.83 1.35
N ARG A 55 74.55 -3.89 1.06
CA ARG A 55 74.18 -2.47 0.83
C ARG A 55 73.21 -2.32 -0.34
N LYS A 56 73.42 -3.06 -1.43
CA LYS A 56 72.52 -3.06 -2.60
C LYS A 56 71.15 -3.64 -2.24
N GLU A 57 71.11 -4.77 -1.55
CA GLU A 57 69.85 -5.39 -1.06
C GLU A 57 69.07 -4.45 -0.14
N VAL A 58 69.74 -3.73 0.77
CA VAL A 58 69.12 -2.72 1.65
C VAL A 58 68.58 -1.53 0.86
N MET A 59 69.31 -1.05 -0.15
CA MET A 59 68.83 0.02 -1.04
C MET A 59 67.60 -0.41 -1.84
N ASP A 60 67.62 -1.61 -2.42
CA ASP A 60 66.49 -2.16 -3.16
C ASP A 60 65.27 -2.39 -2.26
N LEU A 61 65.49 -2.78 -1.00
CA LEU A 61 64.43 -2.90 -0.01
C LEU A 61 63.86 -1.53 0.37
N LYS A 62 64.70 -0.51 0.60
CA LYS A 62 64.25 0.88 0.82
C LYS A 62 63.43 1.40 -0.35
N LYS A 63 63.86 1.13 -1.59
CA LYS A 63 63.12 1.53 -2.79
C LYS A 63 61.75 0.86 -2.82
N ARG A 64 61.68 -0.46 -2.60
CA ARG A 64 60.42 -1.22 -2.53
C ARG A 64 59.48 -0.71 -1.44
N VAL A 65 59.99 -0.40 -0.24
CA VAL A 65 59.20 0.19 0.84
C VAL A 65 58.66 1.56 0.43
N LYS A 66 59.48 2.40 -0.22
CA LYS A 66 59.02 3.72 -0.69
C LYS A 66 57.93 3.59 -1.76
N THR A 67 58.07 2.66 -2.71
CA THR A 67 57.03 2.41 -3.71
C THR A 67 55.75 1.91 -3.06
N ALA A 68 55.85 0.92 -2.16
CA ALA A 68 54.68 0.40 -1.44
C ALA A 68 53.96 1.48 -0.63
N LEU A 69 54.69 2.39 0.03
CA LEU A 69 54.09 3.53 0.72
C LEU A 69 53.40 4.52 -0.23
N SER A 70 53.93 4.69 -1.44
CA SER A 70 53.27 5.50 -2.48
C SER A 70 51.99 4.84 -2.97
N ASP A 71 52.03 3.53 -3.21
CA ASP A 71 50.88 2.75 -3.67
C ASP A 71 49.78 2.72 -2.61
N ILE A 72 50.15 2.60 -1.32
CA ILE A 72 49.21 2.70 -0.20
C ILE A 72 48.48 4.04 -0.21
N ARG A 73 49.20 5.16 -0.38
CA ARG A 73 48.58 6.49 -0.43
C ARG A 73 47.62 6.65 -1.60
N LEU A 74 48.01 6.15 -2.79
CA LEU A 74 47.13 6.17 -3.96
C LEU A 74 45.87 5.33 -3.72
N CYS A 75 46.01 4.16 -3.10
CA CYS A 75 44.87 3.34 -2.71
C CYS A 75 43.96 4.05 -1.69
N GLU A 76 44.53 4.75 -0.70
CA GLU A 76 43.76 5.55 0.27
C GLU A 76 42.95 6.66 -0.43
N GLU A 77 43.58 7.41 -1.33
CA GLU A 77 42.90 8.44 -2.15
C GLU A 77 41.78 7.84 -3.01
N GLU A 78 42.01 6.68 -3.62
CA GLU A 78 40.98 5.98 -4.39
C GLU A 78 39.83 5.50 -3.50
N ILE A 79 40.13 4.97 -2.30
CA ILE A 79 39.10 4.55 -1.35
C ILE A 79 38.22 5.73 -0.96
N ASP A 80 38.81 6.88 -0.63
CA ASP A 80 38.07 8.09 -0.26
C ASP A 80 37.17 8.57 -1.40
N LEU A 81 37.68 8.59 -2.64
CA LEU A 81 36.90 8.96 -3.81
C LEU A 81 35.72 8.00 -4.04
N LYS A 82 35.94 6.68 -3.86
CA LYS A 82 34.87 5.68 -3.99
C LYS A 82 33.83 5.83 -2.90
N GLN A 83 34.22 6.14 -1.67
CA GLN A 83 33.30 6.39 -0.56
C GLN A 83 32.44 7.62 -0.82
N GLN A 84 33.03 8.73 -1.25
CA GLN A 84 32.28 9.94 -1.61
C GLN A 84 31.25 9.66 -2.70
N ARG A 85 31.65 8.94 -3.76
CA ARG A 85 30.74 8.55 -4.83
C ARG A 85 29.64 7.61 -4.36
N GLN A 86 29.96 6.69 -3.44
CA GLN A 86 28.98 5.80 -2.84
C GLN A 86 27.92 6.59 -2.07
N ASP A 87 28.33 7.58 -1.29
CA ASP A 87 27.43 8.44 -0.52
C ASP A 87 26.53 9.29 -1.41
N GLU A 88 27.07 9.85 -2.50
CA GLU A 88 26.29 10.57 -3.50
C GLU A 88 25.21 9.69 -4.13
N VAL A 89 25.59 8.47 -4.54
CA VAL A 89 24.66 7.50 -5.12
C VAL A 89 23.61 7.07 -4.10
N HIS A 90 24.00 6.84 -2.84
CA HIS A 90 23.05 6.53 -1.77
C HIS A 90 22.07 7.68 -1.52
N ARG A 91 22.52 8.94 -1.52
CA ARG A 91 21.65 10.10 -1.38
C ARG A 91 20.65 10.18 -2.54
N ALA A 92 21.15 10.07 -3.78
CA ALA A 92 20.30 10.08 -4.97
C ALA A 92 19.29 8.92 -4.99
N LEU A 93 19.68 7.74 -4.50
CA LEU A 93 18.81 6.58 -4.37
C LEU A 93 17.69 6.84 -3.35
N ARG A 94 18.01 7.39 -2.18
CA ARG A 94 17.01 7.74 -1.15
C ARG A 94 16.01 8.77 -1.67
N GLU A 95 16.49 9.85 -2.30
CA GLU A 95 15.62 10.86 -2.91
C GLU A 95 14.68 10.25 -3.96
N ARG A 96 15.18 9.34 -4.81
CA ARG A 96 14.34 8.63 -5.79
C ARG A 96 13.32 7.73 -5.11
N GLN A 97 13.71 7.00 -4.07
CA GLN A 97 12.79 6.14 -3.32
C GLN A 97 11.66 6.94 -2.66
N GLU A 98 11.97 8.10 -2.08
CA GLU A 98 10.97 9.00 -1.52
C GLU A 98 10.00 9.53 -2.59
N ARG A 99 10.53 9.96 -3.74
CA ARG A 99 9.70 10.38 -4.88
C ARG A 99 8.78 9.25 -5.38
N PHE A 100 9.30 8.02 -5.47
CA PHE A 100 8.48 6.87 -5.86
C PHE A 100 7.38 6.56 -4.85
N ARG A 101 7.65 6.68 -3.55
CA ARG A 101 6.63 6.51 -2.49
C ARG A 101 5.55 7.58 -2.60
N ALA A 102 5.93 8.84 -2.76
CA ALA A 102 4.98 9.94 -2.94
C ALA A 102 4.13 9.75 -4.20
N LEU A 103 4.74 9.36 -5.32
CA LEU A 103 4.02 9.11 -6.57
C LEU A 103 3.03 7.94 -6.43
N ARG A 104 3.40 6.88 -5.70
CA ARG A 104 2.51 5.74 -5.44
C ARG A 104 1.31 6.14 -4.58
N GLN A 105 1.53 6.92 -3.53
CA GLN A 105 0.44 7.47 -2.71
C GLN A 105 -0.52 8.31 -3.57
N HIS A 106 0.02 9.21 -4.40
CA HIS A 106 -0.79 10.03 -5.29
C HIS A 106 -1.57 9.19 -6.32
N LEU A 107 -1.00 8.08 -6.81
CA LEU A 107 -1.69 7.16 -7.71
C LEU A 107 -2.86 6.45 -7.00
N ASP A 108 -2.65 6.00 -5.77
CA ASP A 108 -3.69 5.35 -4.96
C ASP A 108 -4.84 6.33 -4.64
N GLU A 109 -4.49 7.58 -4.32
CA GLU A 109 -5.45 8.69 -4.15
C GLU A 109 -6.25 8.91 -5.44
N LEU A 110 -5.59 9.03 -6.60
CA LEU A 110 -6.27 9.20 -7.89
C LEU A 110 -7.20 8.02 -8.22
N ALA A 111 -6.77 6.79 -7.93
CA ALA A 111 -7.58 5.60 -8.12
C ALA A 111 -8.82 5.59 -7.21
N SER A 112 -8.67 6.05 -5.96
CA SER A 112 -9.79 6.20 -5.03
C SER A 112 -10.80 7.26 -5.52
N MET A 113 -10.31 8.42 -5.98
CA MET A 113 -11.13 9.50 -6.53
C MET A 113 -11.86 9.06 -7.80
N LYS A 114 -11.18 8.33 -8.69
CA LYS A 114 -11.80 7.76 -9.90
C LYS A 114 -12.96 6.84 -9.54
N ARG A 115 -12.77 5.94 -8.57
CA ARG A 115 -13.83 5.03 -8.09
C ARG A 115 -15.01 5.81 -7.51
N GLN A 116 -14.75 6.83 -6.69
CA GLN A 116 -15.80 7.70 -6.13
C GLN A 116 -16.58 8.43 -7.22
N LYS A 117 -15.89 9.03 -8.21
CA LYS A 117 -16.54 9.74 -9.32
C LYS A 117 -17.35 8.80 -10.21
N MET A 118 -16.89 7.57 -10.41
CA MET A 118 -17.65 6.56 -11.14
C MET A 118 -18.95 6.19 -10.41
N ARG A 119 -18.89 5.96 -9.09
CA ARG A 119 -20.09 5.74 -8.26
C ARG A 119 -21.06 6.91 -8.37
N GLN A 120 -20.57 8.13 -8.17
CA GLN A 120 -21.38 9.36 -8.26
C GLN A 120 -22.05 9.49 -9.63
N ARG A 121 -21.33 9.20 -10.71
CA ARG A 121 -21.90 9.20 -12.07
C ARG A 121 -23.03 8.19 -12.22
N MET A 122 -22.88 6.99 -11.68
CA MET A 122 -23.93 5.97 -11.72
C MET A 122 -25.18 6.38 -10.93
N HIS A 123 -25.00 6.97 -9.75
CA HIS A 123 -26.12 7.49 -8.95
C HIS A 123 -26.86 8.61 -9.69
N ASN A 124 -26.13 9.58 -10.23
CA ASN A 124 -26.71 10.67 -11.01
C ASN A 124 -27.47 10.15 -12.26
N LEU A 125 -26.93 9.14 -12.94
CA LEU A 125 -27.60 8.53 -14.09
C LEU A 125 -28.93 7.89 -13.66
N GLU A 126 -28.94 7.19 -12.53
CA GLU A 126 -30.14 6.57 -11.99
C GLU A 126 -31.22 7.61 -11.64
N ASP A 127 -30.83 8.71 -10.98
CA ASP A 127 -31.75 9.80 -10.68
C ASP A 127 -32.33 10.47 -11.94
N VAL A 128 -31.52 10.63 -12.99
CA VAL A 128 -32.00 11.15 -14.28
C VAL A 128 -32.99 10.19 -14.93
N VAL A 129 -32.71 8.89 -14.91
CA VAL A 129 -33.63 7.87 -15.47
C VAL A 129 -34.95 7.86 -14.70
N ASP A 130 -34.91 7.96 -13.38
CA ASP A 130 -36.11 8.02 -12.54
C ASP A 130 -36.92 9.29 -12.80
N ALA A 131 -36.27 10.45 -12.92
CA ALA A 131 -36.91 11.71 -13.25
C ALA A 131 -37.56 11.66 -14.65
N GLN A 132 -36.89 11.05 -15.63
CA GLN A 132 -37.47 10.83 -16.97
C GLN A 132 -38.67 9.90 -16.94
N ALA A 133 -38.64 8.84 -16.12
CA ALA A 133 -39.77 7.94 -15.94
C ALA A 133 -40.96 8.65 -15.28
N ALA A 134 -40.71 9.43 -14.22
CA ALA A 134 -41.72 10.25 -13.56
C ALA A 134 -42.35 11.27 -14.53
N LEU A 135 -41.53 11.98 -15.31
CA LEU A 135 -42.01 12.93 -16.33
C LEU A 135 -42.94 12.25 -17.34
N LYS A 136 -42.58 11.06 -17.85
CA LYS A 136 -43.44 10.27 -18.75
C LYS A 136 -44.78 9.92 -18.10
N HIS A 137 -44.77 9.58 -16.81
CA HIS A 137 -46.00 9.31 -16.06
C HIS A 137 -46.87 10.56 -15.92
N TYR A 138 -46.31 11.70 -15.52
CA TYR A 138 -47.07 12.95 -15.43
C TYR A 138 -47.62 13.41 -16.79
N GLN A 139 -46.86 13.25 -17.87
CA GLN A 139 -47.34 13.52 -19.23
C GLN A 139 -48.48 12.60 -19.67
N ALA A 140 -48.50 11.35 -19.21
CA ALA A 140 -49.62 10.45 -19.48
C ALA A 140 -50.87 10.83 -18.68
N VAL A 141 -50.72 11.37 -17.46
CA VAL A 141 -51.82 11.91 -16.66
C VAL A 141 -52.43 13.12 -17.36
N THR A 142 -51.62 14.09 -17.79
CA THR A 142 -52.13 15.30 -18.46
C THR A 142 -52.83 14.99 -19.78
N LYS A 143 -52.40 13.94 -20.49
CA LYS A 143 -53.05 13.45 -21.72
C LYS A 143 -54.28 12.58 -21.47
N GLY A 144 -54.64 12.30 -20.22
CA GLY A 144 -55.76 11.43 -19.86
C GLY A 144 -55.56 9.95 -20.23
N SER A 145 -54.35 9.54 -20.61
CA SER A 145 -54.03 8.18 -21.06
C SER A 145 -53.42 7.29 -19.98
N LEU A 146 -53.31 7.79 -18.73
CA LEU A 146 -52.73 7.01 -17.63
C LEU A 146 -53.71 5.93 -17.15
N LYS A 147 -53.30 4.67 -17.26
CA LYS A 147 -53.97 3.55 -16.59
C LYS A 147 -53.45 3.42 -15.16
N LEU A 148 -54.33 3.48 -14.16
CA LEU A 148 -53.96 3.21 -12.77
C LEU A 148 -53.38 1.79 -12.66
N ARG A 149 -52.15 1.71 -12.16
CA ARG A 149 -51.42 0.45 -12.01
C ARG A 149 -51.94 -0.39 -10.84
N PHE A 150 -52.50 0.27 -9.83
CA PHE A 150 -53.07 -0.32 -8.63
C PHE A 150 -54.45 0.29 -8.40
N LYS A 151 -55.41 -0.56 -8.02
CA LYS A 151 -56.80 -0.13 -7.79
C LYS A 151 -57.03 0.33 -6.35
N ASP A 152 -56.32 -0.28 -5.39
CA ASP A 152 -56.46 -0.02 -3.96
C ASP A 152 -55.12 0.39 -3.32
N ALA A 153 -55.15 1.30 -2.35
CA ALA A 153 -53.95 1.75 -1.62
C ALA A 153 -53.22 0.58 -0.94
N SER A 154 -53.97 -0.33 -0.32
CA SER A 154 -53.39 -1.53 0.33
C SER A 154 -52.76 -2.52 -0.66
N SER A 155 -53.10 -2.45 -1.95
CA SER A 155 -52.45 -3.27 -2.99
C SER A 155 -51.12 -2.66 -3.44
N TYR A 156 -50.99 -1.33 -3.35
CA TYR A 156 -49.77 -0.60 -3.63
C TYR A 156 -48.74 -0.78 -2.51
N GLU A 157 -49.15 -0.66 -1.24
CA GLU A 157 -48.26 -0.90 -0.08
C GLU A 157 -47.67 -2.31 -0.07
N ARG A 158 -48.51 -3.33 -0.31
CA ARG A 158 -48.05 -4.71 -0.45
C ARG A 158 -47.05 -4.90 -1.58
N SER A 159 -47.19 -4.14 -2.68
CA SER A 159 -46.21 -4.15 -3.78
C SER A 159 -44.89 -3.50 -3.37
N ILE A 160 -44.92 -2.41 -2.59
CA ILE A 160 -43.72 -1.76 -2.05
C ILE A 160 -42.97 -2.72 -1.12
N ASP A 161 -43.67 -3.34 -0.16
CA ASP A 161 -43.07 -4.27 0.78
C ASP A 161 -42.45 -5.48 0.07
N LYS A 162 -43.13 -6.00 -0.96
CA LYS A 162 -42.60 -7.07 -1.81
C LYS A 162 -41.33 -6.65 -2.55
N GLN A 163 -41.30 -5.43 -3.11
CA GLN A 163 -40.10 -4.90 -3.77
C GLN A 163 -38.94 -4.70 -2.79
N MET A 164 -39.22 -4.17 -1.58
CA MET A 164 -38.22 -4.00 -0.54
C MET A 164 -37.63 -5.35 -0.10
N THR A 165 -38.48 -6.35 0.13
CA THR A 165 -38.06 -7.72 0.48
C THR A 165 -37.22 -8.34 -0.63
N THR A 166 -37.61 -8.13 -1.89
CA THR A 166 -36.86 -8.64 -3.06
C THR A 166 -35.47 -8.00 -3.14
N LEU A 167 -35.37 -6.69 -2.95
CA LEU A 167 -34.09 -5.98 -2.95
C LEU A 167 -33.18 -6.43 -1.79
N GLN A 168 -33.74 -6.64 -0.60
CA GLN A 168 -32.99 -7.16 0.55
C GLN A 168 -32.49 -8.59 0.30
N HIS A 169 -33.32 -9.43 -0.31
CA HIS A 169 -32.94 -10.81 -0.63
C HIS A 169 -31.85 -10.85 -1.70
N LEU A 170 -31.95 -10.04 -2.75
CA LEU A 170 -30.88 -9.89 -3.75
C LEU A 170 -29.58 -9.38 -3.12
N GLY A 171 -29.66 -8.49 -2.12
CA GLY A 171 -28.50 -8.04 -1.36
C GLY A 171 -27.85 -9.18 -0.59
N ALA A 172 -28.65 -9.98 0.10
CA ALA A 172 -28.16 -11.15 0.82
C ALA A 172 -27.54 -12.21 -0.11
N ILE A 173 -28.08 -12.40 -1.32
CA ILE A 173 -27.49 -13.30 -2.34
C ILE A 173 -26.14 -12.77 -2.79
N ILE A 174 -26.02 -11.46 -3.07
CA ILE A 174 -24.74 -10.86 -3.47
C ILE A 174 -23.72 -10.99 -2.33
N ASP A 175 -24.11 -10.71 -1.08
CA ASP A 175 -23.23 -10.87 0.08
C ASP A 175 -22.78 -12.31 0.29
N TYR A 176 -23.67 -13.28 0.04
CA TYR A 176 -23.35 -14.70 0.04
C TYR A 176 -22.35 -15.07 -1.07
N LEU A 177 -22.58 -14.62 -2.30
CA LEU A 177 -21.70 -14.87 -3.44
C LEU A 177 -20.31 -14.25 -3.25
N VAL A 178 -20.22 -13.07 -2.65
CA VAL A 178 -18.94 -12.41 -2.33
C VAL A 178 -18.17 -13.20 -1.25
N ARG A 179 -18.88 -13.81 -0.29
CA ARG A 179 -18.25 -14.67 0.74
C ARG A 179 -17.73 -15.99 0.16
N GLU A 180 -18.46 -16.58 -0.78
CA GLU A 180 -18.10 -17.86 -1.39
C GLU A 180 -17.06 -17.72 -2.51
N TYR A 181 -17.04 -16.56 -3.19
CA TYR A 181 -16.09 -16.24 -4.26
C TYR A 181 -15.47 -14.86 -4.08
N PRO A 182 -14.41 -14.72 -3.26
CA PRO A 182 -13.75 -13.45 -3.00
C PRO A 182 -13.16 -12.80 -4.26
N ASP A 183 -12.69 -13.62 -5.21
CA ASP A 183 -12.09 -13.17 -6.47
C ASP A 183 -13.06 -12.36 -7.35
N LEU A 184 -14.38 -12.53 -7.16
CA LEU A 184 -15.41 -11.82 -7.91
C LEU A 184 -15.92 -10.56 -7.19
N GLU A 185 -15.40 -10.22 -6.00
CA GLU A 185 -15.89 -9.09 -5.22
C GLU A 185 -15.88 -7.77 -6.02
N GLU A 186 -14.81 -7.52 -6.79
CA GLU A 186 -14.69 -6.28 -7.57
C GLU A 186 -15.72 -6.20 -8.69
N SER A 187 -16.12 -7.34 -9.27
CA SER A 187 -17.17 -7.41 -10.28
C SER A 187 -18.56 -7.15 -9.69
N PHE A 188 -18.82 -7.64 -8.47
CA PHE A 188 -20.08 -7.44 -7.76
C PHE A 188 -20.19 -6.08 -7.06
N ALA A 189 -19.08 -5.37 -6.83
CA ALA A 189 -19.07 -4.09 -6.13
C ALA A 189 -20.00 -3.05 -6.77
N SER A 190 -20.02 -2.96 -8.11
CA SER A 190 -20.91 -2.05 -8.84
C SER A 190 -22.39 -2.38 -8.62
N VAL A 191 -22.74 -3.67 -8.61
CA VAL A 191 -24.12 -4.14 -8.39
C VAL A 191 -24.52 -3.90 -6.94
N ARG A 192 -23.62 -4.18 -5.98
CA ARG A 192 -23.80 -3.94 -4.56
C ARG A 192 -24.04 -2.45 -4.26
N ASP A 193 -23.25 -1.56 -4.85
CA ASP A 193 -23.39 -0.11 -4.68
C ASP A 193 -24.73 0.39 -5.24
N THR A 194 -25.13 -0.08 -6.43
CA THR A 194 -26.40 0.29 -7.07
C THR A 194 -27.59 -0.23 -6.27
N LEU A 195 -27.52 -1.48 -5.80
CA LEU A 195 -28.56 -2.07 -4.98
C LEU A 195 -28.69 -1.35 -3.64
N GLY A 196 -27.57 -1.00 -3.00
CA GLY A 196 -27.53 -0.21 -1.77
C GLY A 196 -28.14 1.19 -1.95
N PHE A 197 -27.81 1.86 -3.06
CA PHE A 197 -28.41 3.15 -3.41
C PHE A 197 -29.94 3.02 -3.57
N LYS A 198 -30.42 2.05 -4.35
CA LYS A 198 -31.86 1.75 -4.49
C LYS A 198 -32.53 1.50 -3.15
N LEU A 199 -31.94 0.65 -2.31
CA LEU A 199 -32.47 0.34 -0.97
C LEU A 199 -32.55 1.57 -0.06
N SER A 200 -31.58 2.48 -0.16
CA SER A 200 -31.58 3.74 0.59
C SER A 200 -32.66 4.70 0.08
N LYS A 201 -32.83 4.79 -1.24
CA LYS A 201 -33.83 5.64 -1.90
C LYS A 201 -35.25 5.15 -1.63
N PHE A 202 -35.48 3.84 -1.75
CA PHE A 202 -36.76 3.21 -1.40
C PHE A 202 -37.10 3.42 0.08
N ARG A 203 -36.13 3.27 1.00
CA ARG A 203 -36.37 3.53 2.43
C ARG A 203 -36.72 4.98 2.74
N ARG A 204 -36.11 5.95 2.04
CA ARG A 204 -36.47 7.37 2.18
C ARG A 204 -37.87 7.62 1.66
N ALA A 205 -38.19 7.13 0.46
CA ALA A 205 -39.51 7.29 -0.14
C ALA A 205 -40.62 6.65 0.71
N THR A 206 -40.38 5.51 1.36
CA THR A 206 -41.38 4.89 2.26
C THR A 206 -41.49 5.59 3.61
N ALA A 207 -40.40 6.17 4.12
CA ALA A 207 -40.42 6.99 5.33
C ALA A 207 -41.20 8.30 5.12
N ASP A 208 -41.01 8.96 3.98
CA ASP A 208 -41.74 10.19 3.62
C ASP A 208 -43.24 9.92 3.45
N MET A 209 -43.62 8.75 2.92
CA MET A 209 -45.03 8.34 2.76
C MET A 209 -45.69 7.96 4.09
N ARG A 210 -44.97 7.32 5.02
CA ARG A 210 -45.51 6.97 6.37
C ARG A 210 -45.50 8.16 7.34
N GLY A 211 -44.60 9.12 7.17
CA GLY A 211 -44.55 10.34 7.97
C GLY A 211 -45.64 11.36 7.60
N ALA A 212 -46.25 11.24 6.43
CA ALA A 212 -47.35 12.11 5.98
C ALA A 212 -48.72 11.71 6.54
N ASP A 213 -48.85 10.53 7.16
CA ASP A 213 -50.13 9.97 7.65
C ASP A 213 -50.33 10.15 9.18
N GLY A 214 -49.48 10.97 9.83
CA GLY A 214 -49.46 11.16 11.29
C GLY A 214 -49.74 12.58 11.77
N GLY A 215 -50.48 13.39 11.00
CA GLY A 215 -50.69 14.81 11.27
C GLY A 215 -52.14 15.30 11.12
N ASP A 216 -53.13 14.47 11.44
CA ASP A 216 -54.56 14.82 11.32
C ASP A 216 -55.42 14.36 12.53
N ASP A 217 -54.85 14.31 13.72
CA ASP A 217 -55.61 14.23 14.99
C ASP A 217 -55.17 15.39 15.89
N ASP A 218 -55.89 16.51 15.79
CA ASP A 218 -56.15 17.50 16.86
C ASP A 218 -56.66 18.81 16.23
N ILE A 219 -57.91 18.82 15.75
CA ILE A 219 -58.70 20.05 15.60
C ILE A 219 -60.01 19.83 16.33
N GLU A 220 -60.00 20.08 17.64
CA GLU A 220 -61.16 20.58 18.37
C GLU A 220 -60.65 21.31 19.62
N GLU A 221 -60.67 22.66 19.59
CA GLU A 221 -61.19 23.42 20.72
C GLU A 221 -61.53 24.85 20.32
N ASP A 222 -62.83 25.10 20.39
CA ASP A 222 -63.50 26.36 20.70
C ASP A 222 -62.62 27.42 21.38
N ALA A 223 -62.54 28.60 20.75
CA ALA A 223 -62.35 29.86 21.45
C ALA A 223 -62.98 31.00 20.64
N THR A 224 -64.31 31.06 20.65
CA THR A 224 -65.02 32.33 20.57
C THR A 224 -64.89 33.02 21.92
N SER A 225 -64.20 34.17 21.98
CA SER A 225 -64.50 35.34 22.84
C SER A 225 -63.25 36.18 23.14
N MET A 226 -63.46 37.51 23.18
CA MET A 226 -62.54 38.61 23.51
C MET A 226 -61.65 39.06 22.34
N ALA A 227 -62.12 39.91 21.43
CA ALA A 227 -62.37 41.35 21.58
C ALA A 227 -61.11 42.20 21.75
N ASP A 228 -60.94 43.12 20.80
CA ASP A 228 -60.19 44.38 20.84
C ASP A 228 -58.73 44.38 21.26
N THR A 229 -57.84 44.60 20.28
CA THR A 229 -56.98 45.80 20.30
C THR A 229 -56.68 46.22 18.85
N THR A 230 -57.31 47.32 18.45
CA THR A 230 -56.92 48.15 17.31
C THR A 230 -55.49 48.65 17.46
N ILE A 231 -54.77 48.86 16.34
CA ILE A 231 -53.95 50.08 16.04
C ILE A 231 -53.13 49.86 14.75
N THR A 232 -53.63 50.52 13.69
CA THR A 232 -52.95 51.31 12.64
C THR A 232 -51.61 50.85 12.02
N ALA A 233 -51.68 50.67 10.69
CA ALA A 233 -50.82 51.23 9.65
C ALA A 233 -49.46 51.85 10.04
N THR A 234 -48.37 51.38 9.43
CA THR A 234 -47.43 52.29 8.74
C THR A 234 -46.60 51.57 7.69
N SER A 235 -46.62 52.15 6.50
CA SER A 235 -45.68 51.93 5.41
C SER A 235 -44.25 52.31 5.79
N ALA A 236 -43.28 51.49 5.39
CA ALA A 236 -41.94 51.98 5.04
C ALA A 236 -41.27 50.97 4.10
N GLY A 237 -41.14 51.36 2.84
CA GLY A 237 -40.19 50.71 1.94
C GLY A 237 -38.77 51.07 2.34
N SER A 238 -37.83 50.17 2.10
CA SER A 238 -36.43 50.55 1.96
C SER A 238 -35.73 49.64 0.97
N ARG A 239 -35.51 50.20 -0.22
CA ARG A 239 -34.49 49.79 -1.18
C ARG A 239 -33.12 50.11 -0.60
N ARG A 240 -32.17 49.17 -0.71
CA ARG A 240 -30.77 49.37 -1.12
C ARG A 240 -30.06 48.01 -1.03
N SER A 241 -29.53 47.44 -2.11
CA SER A 241 -28.41 47.91 -2.96
C SER A 241 -27.06 47.84 -2.26
N ASN A 242 -26.13 47.22 -2.97
CA ASN A 242 -24.68 47.12 -2.79
C ASN A 242 -24.27 45.96 -1.87
N ARG A 243 -23.35 45.08 -2.27
CA ARG A 243 -22.22 45.27 -3.19
C ARG A 243 -21.73 43.90 -3.67
#